data_AF-A0AAW2XDS8-F1
#
_entry.id   AF-A0AAW2XDS8-F1
#
_cell.length_a   1.000
_cell.length_b   1.000
_cell.length_c   1.000
_cell.angle_alpha   90.00
_cell.angle_beta   90.00
_cell.angle_gamma   90.00
#
_symmetry.space_group_name_H-M   'P 1'
#
loop_
_entity.id
_entity.type
_entity.pdbx_description
1 polymer ?
#
loop_
_entity_poly.entity_id
_entity_poly.type
_entity_poly.pdbx_seq_one_letter_code
_entity_poly.pdbx_strand_id
1 'polypeptide(L)'
;MTWLNWPRSKVEASKCVIPIAASIQPIRPHVDLQILPYPPLRCKTCSAVLNPFCRVDFTALIWICPFCFQRNHFPQHYSSISQTNVPAELYPNFPSIEYSIPNYQNPQNYNPAVAPSPIYLFVLDT
;
A
#
# COMPACT_ATOMS: atom_id res chain seq x y z
N MET A 1 2.16 -17.76 -2.53
CA MET A 1 2.27 -17.75 -4.01
C MET A 1 2.49 -19.18 -4.48
N THR A 2 1.85 -19.62 -5.55
CA THR A 2 2.09 -20.94 -6.16
C THR A 2 3.43 -21.00 -6.89
N TRP A 3 3.88 -19.88 -7.45
CA TRP A 3 5.17 -19.74 -8.13
C TRP A 3 5.91 -18.49 -7.65
N LEU A 4 7.21 -18.61 -7.33
CA LEU A 4 8.07 -17.47 -6.97
C LEU A 4 8.79 -16.85 -8.19
N ASN A 5 8.86 -17.58 -9.29
CA ASN A 5 9.38 -17.11 -10.57
C ASN A 5 8.29 -17.23 -11.61
N TRP A 6 8.04 -16.16 -12.35
CA TRP A 6 6.96 -16.11 -13.32
C TRP A 6 7.44 -16.57 -14.71
N PRO A 7 6.58 -17.24 -15.51
CA PRO A 7 6.88 -17.50 -16.91
C PRO A 7 7.09 -16.17 -17.65
N ARG A 8 8.12 -16.10 -18.49
CA ARG A 8 8.51 -14.87 -19.20
C ARG A 8 7.85 -14.73 -20.57
N SER A 9 7.17 -15.77 -21.03
CA SER A 9 6.43 -15.76 -22.30
C SER A 9 5.03 -16.36 -22.15
N LYS A 10 4.15 -16.02 -23.09
CA LYS A 10 2.80 -16.61 -23.17
C LYS A 10 2.85 -18.13 -23.38
N VAL A 11 3.84 -18.63 -24.11
CA VAL A 11 4.03 -20.06 -24.40
C VAL A 11 4.48 -20.83 -23.15
N GLU A 12 5.33 -20.24 -22.32
CA GLU A 12 5.69 -20.84 -21.02
C GLU A 12 4.49 -20.80 -20.08
N ALA A 13 3.75 -19.69 -20.04
CA ALA A 13 2.57 -19.55 -19.20
C ALA A 13 1.46 -20.55 -19.56
N SER A 14 1.25 -20.84 -20.85
CA SER A 14 0.24 -21.83 -21.28
C SER A 14 0.60 -23.28 -20.92
N LYS A 15 1.88 -23.55 -20.61
CA LYS A 15 2.35 -24.85 -20.12
C LYS A 15 2.26 -24.98 -18.60
N CYS A 16 1.98 -23.89 -17.87
CA CYS A 16 1.81 -23.93 -16.42
C CYS A 16 0.46 -24.58 -16.09
N VAL A 17 0.49 -25.84 -15.63
CA VAL A 17 -0.71 -26.56 -15.17
C VAL A 17 -1.27 -25.95 -13.89
N ILE A 18 -0.40 -25.48 -12.99
CA ILE A 18 -0.80 -24.77 -11.76
C ILE A 18 -0.88 -23.27 -12.07
N PRO A 19 -2.01 -22.59 -11.79
CA PRO A 19 -2.14 -21.16 -12.04
C PRO A 19 -1.21 -20.34 -11.15
N ILE A 20 -0.84 -19.14 -11.60
CA ILE A 20 -0.19 -18.13 -10.74
C ILE A 20 -1.26 -17.61 -9.78
N ALA A 21 -1.11 -17.95 -8.51
CA ALA A 21 -2.05 -17.59 -7.47
C ALA A 21 -1.33 -17.17 -6.19
N ALA A 22 -1.95 -16.25 -5.45
CA ALA A 22 -1.51 -15.80 -4.13
C ALA A 22 -2.61 -16.11 -3.11
N SER A 23 -2.22 -16.66 -1.95
CA SER A 23 -3.03 -16.54 -0.74
C SER A 23 -2.46 -15.37 0.04
N ILE A 24 -3.30 -14.38 0.33
CA ILE A 24 -2.92 -13.12 0.97
C ILE A 24 -3.75 -13.01 2.24
N GLN A 25 -3.11 -12.62 3.34
CA GLN A 25 -3.78 -12.24 4.57
C GLN A 25 -3.64 -10.72 4.73
N PRO A 26 -4.67 -9.92 4.35
CA PRO A 26 -4.57 -8.46 4.36
C PRO A 26 -4.33 -7.89 5.75
N ILE A 27 -4.97 -8.47 6.77
CA ILE A 27 -4.84 -8.10 8.18
C ILE A 27 -4.04 -9.21 8.87
N ARG A 28 -2.73 -9.24 8.59
CA ARG A 28 -1.81 -10.17 9.24
C ARG A 28 -1.16 -9.46 10.43
N PRO A 29 -1.35 -9.95 11.67
CA PRO A 29 -0.61 -9.45 12.81
C PRO A 29 0.89 -9.62 12.56
N HIS A 30 1.64 -8.53 12.67
CA HIS A 30 3.09 -8.52 12.54
C HIS A 30 3.65 -7.61 13.61
N VAL A 31 4.64 -8.09 14.37
CA VAL A 31 5.21 -7.35 15.51
C VAL A 31 5.80 -6.01 15.04
N ASP A 32 6.45 -6.02 13.88
CA ASP A 32 7.07 -4.84 13.27
C ASP A 32 6.20 -4.12 12.23
N LEU A 33 4.86 -4.23 12.31
CA LEU A 33 3.98 -3.49 11.38
C LEU A 33 4.11 -1.98 11.63
N GLN A 34 4.60 -1.25 10.64
CA GLN A 34 4.70 0.20 10.72
C GLN A 34 3.36 0.85 10.37
N ILE A 35 2.80 1.61 11.34
CA ILE A 35 1.58 2.41 11.16
C ILE A 35 1.98 3.87 10.93
N LEU A 36 1.65 4.39 9.75
CA LEU A 36 1.98 5.74 9.33
C LEU A 36 0.80 6.70 9.64
N PRO A 37 1.02 7.78 10.42
CA PRO A 37 -0.06 8.67 10.87
C PRO A 37 -0.44 9.72 9.81
N TYR A 38 -0.41 9.36 8.53
CA TYR A 38 -0.65 10.26 7.40
C TYR A 38 -1.23 9.50 6.20
N PRO A 39 -1.90 10.19 5.26
CA PRO A 39 -2.46 9.53 4.07
C PRO A 39 -1.37 9.05 3.10
N PRO A 40 -1.63 7.97 2.34
CA PRO A 40 -0.69 7.45 1.35
C PRO A 40 -0.47 8.41 0.17
N LEU A 41 0.77 8.51 -0.29
CA LEU A 41 1.09 9.21 -1.54
C LEU A 41 0.68 8.35 -2.75
N ARG A 42 -0.25 8.85 -3.57
CA ARG A 42 -0.81 8.13 -4.72
C ARG A 42 -0.27 8.67 -6.04
N CYS A 43 -0.07 7.78 -7.00
CA CYS A 43 0.26 8.13 -8.37
C CYS A 43 -0.91 8.88 -9.02
N LYS A 44 -0.62 10.01 -9.68
CA LYS A 44 -1.64 10.85 -10.32
C LYS A 44 -2.42 10.16 -11.44
N THR A 45 -1.85 9.12 -12.06
CA THR A 45 -2.43 8.45 -13.23
C THR A 45 -3.14 7.15 -12.85
N CYS A 46 -2.47 6.25 -12.12
CA CYS A 46 -3.01 4.91 -11.82
C CYS A 46 -3.45 4.72 -10.37
N SER A 47 -3.35 5.75 -9.52
CA SER A 47 -3.69 5.70 -8.09
C SER A 47 -2.89 4.71 -7.22
N ALA A 48 -1.89 4.02 -7.79
CA ALA A 48 -0.97 3.17 -7.05
C ALA A 48 -0.22 3.96 -5.97
N VAL A 49 0.04 3.33 -4.84
CA VAL A 49 0.67 3.96 -3.67
C VAL A 49 2.20 3.90 -3.79
N LEU A 50 2.88 4.95 -3.31
CA LEU A 50 4.34 4.97 -3.12
C LEU A 50 4.78 3.71 -2.34
N ASN A 51 5.79 3.02 -2.83
CA ASN A 51 6.27 1.77 -2.24
C ASN A 51 7.77 1.59 -2.55
N PRO A 52 8.47 0.60 -1.94
CA PRO A 52 9.92 0.44 -2.10
C PRO A 52 10.39 0.13 -3.52
N PHE A 53 9.49 -0.25 -4.44
CA PHE A 53 9.81 -0.51 -5.84
C PHE A 53 9.73 0.76 -6.72
N CYS A 54 9.31 1.90 -6.18
CA CYS A 54 9.35 3.19 -6.86
C CYS A 54 10.81 3.66 -7.01
N ARG A 55 11.17 4.21 -8.18
CA ARG A 55 12.45 4.91 -8.35
C ARG A 55 12.31 6.34 -7.90
N VAL A 56 13.29 6.85 -7.16
CA VAL A 56 13.26 8.21 -6.60
C VAL A 56 14.44 9.03 -7.11
N ASP A 57 14.13 10.23 -7.59
CA ASP A 57 15.08 11.31 -7.84
C ASP A 57 14.98 12.32 -6.69
N PHE A 58 15.96 12.28 -5.78
CA PHE A 58 16.01 13.17 -4.62
C PHE A 58 16.35 14.62 -4.98
N THR A 59 17.01 14.85 -6.11
CA THR A 59 17.38 16.20 -6.55
C THR A 59 16.17 16.92 -7.12
N ALA A 60 15.41 16.25 -7.99
CA ALA A 60 14.20 16.81 -8.59
C ALA A 60 12.96 16.67 -7.70
N LEU A 61 13.07 15.95 -6.56
CA LEU A 61 11.96 15.58 -5.69
C LEU A 61 10.83 14.90 -6.47
N ILE A 62 11.18 13.88 -7.24
CA ILE A 62 10.26 13.09 -8.07
C ILE A 62 10.35 11.61 -7.73
N TRP A 63 9.23 10.91 -7.77
CA TRP A 63 9.18 9.45 -7.77
C TRP A 63 8.48 8.92 -9.02
N ILE A 64 8.96 7.77 -9.49
CA ILE A 64 8.49 7.09 -10.70
C ILE A 64 7.69 5.86 -10.28
N CYS A 65 6.43 5.81 -10.68
CA CYS A 65 5.53 4.69 -10.37
C CYS A 65 5.99 3.41 -11.09
N PRO A 66 6.15 2.26 -10.41
CA PRO A 66 6.61 1.02 -11.03
C PRO A 66 5.56 0.36 -11.93
N PHE A 67 4.29 0.79 -11.83
CA PHE A 67 3.19 0.20 -12.60
C PHE A 67 2.95 0.91 -13.93
N CYS A 68 2.92 2.24 -13.93
CA CYS A 68 2.59 3.05 -15.12
C CYS A 68 3.74 3.96 -15.59
N PHE A 69 4.89 3.94 -14.92
CA PHE A 69 6.06 4.77 -15.21
C PHE A 69 5.81 6.30 -15.15
N GLN A 70 4.68 6.73 -14.60
CA GLN A 70 4.38 8.14 -14.37
C GLN A 70 5.40 8.76 -13.40
N ARG A 71 5.90 9.94 -13.76
CA ARG A 71 6.69 10.81 -12.86
C ARG A 71 5.73 11.62 -11.99
N ASN A 72 5.90 11.53 -10.69
CA ASN A 72 5.07 12.22 -9.70
C ASN A 72 5.99 13.08 -8.82
N HIS A 73 5.65 14.36 -8.64
CA HIS A 73 6.37 15.22 -7.71
C HIS A 73 5.99 14.86 -6.27
N PHE A 74 6.98 14.90 -5.37
CA PHE A 74 6.71 14.86 -3.94
C PHE A 74 5.99 16.13 -3.49
N PRO A 75 5.03 16.01 -2.54
CA PRO A 75 4.45 17.17 -1.88
C PRO A 75 5.49 17.96 -1.06
N GLN A 76 5.16 19.21 -0.72
CA GLN A 76 6.06 20.09 0.04
C GLN A 76 6.51 19.51 1.39
N HIS A 77 5.67 18.72 2.07
CA HIS A 77 6.03 18.11 3.36
C HIS A 77 7.06 16.96 3.23
N TYR A 78 7.36 16.50 2.01
CA TYR A 78 8.47 15.56 1.72
C TYR A 78 9.74 16.30 1.24
N SER A 79 9.82 17.62 1.34
CA SER A 79 10.96 18.42 0.85
C SER A 79 12.31 18.09 1.50
N SER A 80 12.31 17.46 2.68
CA SER A 80 13.52 17.02 3.38
C SER A 80 14.01 15.62 2.98
N ILE A 81 13.36 14.98 2.00
CA ILE A 81 13.72 13.64 1.56
C ILE A 81 15.13 13.60 0.95
N SER A 82 15.92 12.59 1.32
CA SER A 82 17.27 12.39 0.81
C SER A 82 17.62 10.90 0.80
N GLN A 83 18.81 10.54 0.30
CA GLN A 83 19.27 9.14 0.32
C GLN A 83 19.37 8.56 1.75
N THR A 84 19.62 9.40 2.74
CA THR A 84 19.74 8.99 4.16
C THR A 84 18.46 9.23 4.96
N ASN A 85 17.55 10.05 4.43
CA ASN A 85 16.28 10.41 5.06
C ASN A 85 15.13 10.10 4.12
N VAL A 86 14.76 8.82 4.02
CA VAL A 86 13.62 8.36 3.21
C VAL A 86 12.38 8.15 4.08
N PRO A 87 11.18 8.42 3.54
CA PRO A 87 9.93 8.07 4.20
C PRO A 87 9.80 6.56 4.38
N ALA A 88 8.98 6.16 5.34
CA ALA A 88 8.85 4.76 5.72
C ALA A 88 8.36 3.85 4.59
N GLU A 89 7.57 4.39 3.67
CA GLU A 89 7.08 3.72 2.46
C GLU A 89 8.18 3.22 1.53
N LEU A 90 9.40 3.74 1.64
CA LEU A 90 10.52 3.39 0.77
C LEU A 90 11.52 2.43 1.42
N TYR A 91 11.34 2.09 2.70
CA TYR A 91 12.20 1.13 3.38
C TYR A 91 11.98 -0.29 2.84
N PRO A 92 13.01 -0.96 2.30
CA PRO A 92 12.87 -2.31 1.75
C PRO A 92 12.46 -3.37 2.79
N ASN A 93 12.79 -3.14 4.06
CA ASN A 93 12.44 -3.99 5.19
C ASN A 93 10.99 -3.82 5.67
N PHE A 94 10.25 -2.84 5.15
CA PHE A 94 8.82 -2.66 5.43
C PHE A 94 8.00 -2.80 4.14
N PRO A 95 7.92 -4.02 3.55
CA PRO A 95 7.16 -4.25 2.32
C PRO A 95 5.63 -4.17 2.53
N SER A 96 5.17 -4.16 3.77
CA SER A 96 3.77 -4.00 4.15
C SER A 96 3.70 -2.99 5.30
N ILE A 97 2.86 -1.99 5.12
CA ILE A 97 2.68 -0.87 6.05
C ILE A 97 1.19 -0.55 6.13
N GLU A 98 0.78 0.07 7.22
CA GLU A 98 -0.59 0.53 7.44
C GLU A 98 -0.61 2.05 7.49
N TYR A 99 -1.65 2.66 6.93
CA TYR A 99 -1.85 4.11 7.01
C TYR A 99 -3.01 4.40 7.94
N SER A 100 -2.74 5.12 9.02
CA SER A 100 -3.78 5.74 9.85
C SER A 100 -4.16 7.07 9.23
N ILE A 101 -5.24 7.08 8.46
CA ILE A 101 -5.70 8.27 7.76
C ILE A 101 -6.48 9.16 8.75
N PRO A 102 -6.01 10.38 9.08
CA PRO A 102 -6.57 11.19 10.17
C PRO A 102 -8.04 11.61 10.00
N ASN A 103 -8.68 11.36 8.86
CA ASN A 103 -10.05 11.78 8.56
C ASN A 103 -10.87 10.74 7.77
N TYR A 104 -10.42 9.49 7.62
CA TYR A 104 -11.17 8.47 6.86
C TYR A 104 -12.30 7.83 7.66
N GLN A 105 -12.49 8.27 8.90
CA GLN A 105 -13.78 8.11 9.58
C GLN A 105 -14.78 9.12 9.03
N ASN A 106 -15.02 9.07 7.70
CA ASN A 106 -16.19 9.72 7.16
C ASN A 106 -16.60 9.30 5.75
N PRO A 107 -17.85 8.88 5.59
CA PRO A 107 -18.71 9.41 4.54
C PRO A 107 -19.69 10.41 5.19
N GLN A 108 -19.26 11.68 5.25
CA GLN A 108 -20.00 12.95 5.48
C GLN A 108 -19.99 13.75 6.82
N ASN A 109 -19.97 13.23 8.06
CA ASN A 109 -19.55 14.00 9.27
C ASN A 109 -18.75 13.17 10.32
N TYR A 110 -17.47 13.50 10.56
CA TYR A 110 -16.71 12.90 11.66
C TYR A 110 -16.95 13.67 12.96
N ASN A 111 -17.98 13.25 13.68
CA ASN A 111 -18.23 13.60 15.06
C ASN A 111 -17.89 12.35 15.90
N PRO A 112 -16.99 12.40 16.91
CA PRO A 112 -16.62 11.24 17.73
C PRO A 112 -17.80 10.57 18.48
N ALA A 113 -18.99 11.17 18.47
CA ALA A 113 -20.24 10.57 18.93
C ALA A 113 -20.91 9.59 17.92
N VAL A 114 -20.39 9.43 16.69
CA VAL A 114 -21.06 8.74 15.56
C VAL A 114 -20.12 7.80 14.77
N ALA A 115 -19.14 7.14 15.41
CA ALA A 115 -18.70 5.85 14.87
C ALA A 115 -19.83 4.85 15.16
N PRO A 116 -20.41 4.14 14.18
CA PRO A 116 -21.39 3.12 14.51
C PRO A 116 -20.69 2.10 15.42
N SER A 117 -21.18 1.99 16.65
CA SER A 117 -20.69 0.98 17.57
C SER A 117 -20.80 -0.38 16.90
N PRO A 118 -19.83 -1.29 17.09
CA PRO A 118 -19.93 -2.62 16.53
C PRO A 118 -21.26 -3.26 16.98
N ILE A 119 -22.03 -3.77 16.02
CA ILE A 119 -23.33 -4.39 16.27
C ILE A 119 -23.09 -5.89 16.43
N TYR A 120 -23.58 -6.46 17.53
CA TYR A 120 -23.54 -7.89 17.80
C TYR A 120 -24.97 -8.42 17.86
N LEU A 121 -25.31 -9.38 16.99
CA LEU A 121 -26.59 -10.07 16.99
C LEU A 121 -26.34 -11.55 17.33
N PHE A 122 -26.92 -12.01 18.44
CA PHE A 122 -26.88 -13.43 18.83
C PHE A 122 -28.16 -14.11 18.36
N VAL A 123 -28.01 -15.13 17.51
CA VAL A 123 -29.13 -15.95 17.01
C VAL A 123 -29.00 -17.35 17.63
N LEU A 124 -29.99 -17.77 18.41
CA LEU A 124 -30.02 -19.04 19.11
C LEU A 124 -31.16 -19.88 18.56
N ASP A 125 -30.85 -21.07 18.04
CA ASP A 125 -31.82 -22.10 17.69
C ASP A 125 -32.01 -23.03 18.91
N THR A 126 -33.24 -23.49 19.17
CA THR A 126 -33.61 -24.28 20.36
C THR A 126 -33.77 -25.75 20.06
#